data_AF-A0A366EJR7-F1
#
_entry.id   AF-A0A366EJR7-F1
#
_cell.length_a   1.000
_cell.length_b   1.000
_cell.length_c   1.000
_cell.angle_alpha   90.00
_cell.angle_beta   90.00
_cell.angle_gamma   90.00
#
_symmetry.space_group_name_H-M   'P 1'
#
loop_
_entity.id
_entity.type
_entity.pdbx_description
1 polymer ?
#
loop_
_entity_poly.entity_id
_entity_poly.type
_entity_poly.pdbx_seq_one_letter_code
_entity_poly.pdbx_strand_id
1 'polypeptide(L)' 'MMSDNGISDEFGVARDLVNLKVVNTYGGTHDIHALILGRATTGIPAFG' A
#
# COMPACT_ATOMS: atom_id res chain seq x y z
N MET A 1 0.75 15.52 13.82
CA MET A 1 1.62 15.25 12.66
C MET A 1 2.97 15.88 12.93
N MET A 2 4.05 15.14 12.72
CA MET A 2 5.41 15.68 12.76
C MET A 2 5.61 16.39 11.42
N SER A 3 5.92 17.69 11.45
CA SER A 3 6.26 18.44 10.23
C SER A 3 7.66 18.01 9.75
N ASP A 4 8.65 18.90 9.80
CA ASP A 4 9.99 18.62 9.26
C ASP A 4 10.73 17.49 10.02
N ASN A 5 10.39 17.31 11.30
CA ASN A 5 10.93 16.25 12.14
C ASN A 5 10.58 14.83 11.64
N GLY A 6 9.62 14.68 10.71
CA GLY A 6 9.31 13.38 10.12
C GLY A 6 10.33 12.88 9.09
N ILE A 7 11.21 13.78 8.60
CA ILE A 7 12.24 13.50 7.58
C ILE A 7 13.63 13.39 8.22
N SER A 8 13.79 13.92 9.43
CA SER A 8 15.00 13.78 10.24
C SER A 8 15.32 12.31 10.52
N ASP A 9 16.58 11.90 10.37
CA ASP A 9 17.01 10.51 10.56
C ASP A 9 16.90 10.07 12.04
N GLU A 10 16.76 11.03 12.97
CA GLU A 10 16.46 10.80 14.39
C GLU A 10 15.04 10.25 14.62
N PHE A 11 14.13 10.43 13.66
CA PHE A 11 12.76 9.95 13.74
C PHE A 11 12.50 8.99 12.59
N GLY A 12 12.37 7.70 12.89
CA GLY A 12 12.20 6.63 11.90
C GLY A 12 10.92 6.66 11.05
N VAL A 13 10.11 7.72 11.12
CA VAL A 13 8.82 7.84 10.42
C VAL A 13 8.99 7.79 8.90
N ALA A 14 9.97 8.52 8.34
CA ALA A 14 10.27 8.45 6.92
C ALA A 14 10.72 7.04 6.48
N ARG A 15 11.52 6.37 7.31
CA ARG A 15 11.97 4.99 7.07
C ARG A 15 10.79 4.00 7.06
N ASP A 16 9.89 4.11 8.03
CA ASP A 16 8.72 3.23 8.11
C ASP A 16 7.75 3.49 6.96
N LEU A 17 7.60 4.75 6.52
CA LEU A 17 6.80 5.10 5.34
C LEU A 17 7.32 4.41 4.06
N VAL A 18 8.64 4.43 3.82
CA VAL A 18 9.20 3.77 2.63
C VAL A 18 9.15 2.24 2.74
N ASN A 19 9.27 1.68 3.94
CA ASN A 19 9.07 0.25 4.18
C ASN A 19 7.62 -0.17 3.87
N LEU A 20 6.63 0.61 4.33
CA LEU A 20 5.22 0.35 4.05
C LEU A 20 4.90 0.45 2.56
N LYS A 21 5.63 1.27 1.79
CA LYS A 21 5.47 1.32 0.33
C LYS A 21 5.82 -0.02 -0.33
N VAL A 22 6.86 -0.71 0.16
CA VAL A 22 7.22 -2.06 -0.31
C VAL A 22 6.14 -3.06 0.06
N VAL A 23 5.61 -3.00 1.28
CA VAL A 23 4.52 -3.89 1.74
C VAL A 23 3.27 -3.72 0.89
N ASN A 24 2.95 -2.50 0.44
CA ASN A 24 1.75 -2.22 -0.35
C ASN A 24 1.83 -2.68 -1.83
N THR A 25 3.00 -3.13 -2.29
CA THR A 25 3.20 -3.60 -3.67
C THR A 25 3.61 -5.07 -3.72
N TYR A 26 4.36 -5.54 -2.73
CA TYR A 26 4.72 -6.95 -2.60
C TYR A 26 3.52 -7.81 -2.17
N GLY A 27 3.37 -9.01 -2.72
CA GLY A 27 2.26 -9.92 -2.37
C GLY A 27 0.92 -9.61 -3.05
N GLY A 28 0.93 -8.70 -4.02
CA GLY A 28 -0.25 -8.22 -4.74
C GLY A 28 -0.50 -6.75 -4.41
N THR A 29 -0.74 -5.95 -5.44
CA THR A 29 -1.05 -4.53 -5.25
C THR A 29 -2.45 -4.38 -4.64
N HIS A 30 -2.67 -3.25 -3.97
CA HIS A 30 -3.98 -2.87 -3.46
C HIS A 30 -5.09 -3.04 -4.52
N ASP A 31 -4.82 -2.59 -5.76
CA ASP A 31 -5.78 -2.69 -6.86
C ASP A 31 -6.05 -4.14 -7.27
N ILE A 32 -5.04 -5.00 -7.29
CA ILE A 32 -5.22 -6.42 -7.59
C ILE A 32 -6.11 -7.09 -6.53
N HIS A 33 -5.92 -6.80 -5.25
CA HIS A 33 -6.80 -7.32 -4.20
C HIS A 33 -8.23 -6.77 -4.33
N ALA A 34 -8.39 -5.50 -4.70
CA ALA A 34 -9.70 -4.93 -4.98
C ALA A 34 -10.40 -5.63 -6.15
N LEU A 35 -9.67 -5.95 -7.22
CA LEU A 35 -10.20 -6.70 -8.37
C LEU A 35 -10.56 -8.15 -8.01
N ILE A 36 -9.77 -8.81 -7.14
CA ILE A 36 -10.11 -10.15 -6.63
C ILE A 36 -11.42 -10.11 -5.85
N LEU A 37 -11.57 -9.14 -4.93
CA LEU A 37 -12.79 -8.96 -4.14
C LEU A 37 -13.99 -8.58 -5.02
N GLY A 38 -13.78 -7.72 -6.02
CA GLY A 38 -14.79 -7.35 -7.01
C GLY A 38 -15.31 -8.56 -7.79
N ARG A 39 -14.41 -9.42 -8.28
CA ARG A 39 -14.78 -10.69 -8.92
C ARG A 39 -15.51 -11.63 -7.97
N ALA A 40 -15.07 -11.75 -6.72
CA ALA A 40 -15.71 -12.60 -5.71
C ALA A 40 -17.14 -12.13 -5.38
N THR A 41 -17.39 -10.82 -5.43
CA THR A 41 -18.69 -10.23 -5.11
C THR A 41 -19.65 -10.24 -6.31
N THR A 42 -19.16 -9.93 -7.50
CA THR A 42 -19.99 -9.71 -8.70
C THR A 42 -20.02 -10.88 -9.67
N GLY A 43 -19.05 -11.80 -9.58
CA GLY A 43 -18.83 -12.87 -10.56
C GLY A 43 -18.23 -12.39 -11.89
N ILE A 44 -18.04 -11.08 -12.08
CA ILE A 44 -17.50 -10.52 -13.32
C ILE A 44 -15.99 -10.30 -13.15
N PRO A 45 -15.14 -10.91 -13.99
CA PRO A 45 -13.71 -10.60 -13.98
C PRO A 45 -13.45 -9.20 -14.55
N ALA A 46 -12.64 -8.43 -13.86
CA ALA A 46 -12.20 -7.09 -14.27
C ALA A 46 -10.67 -6.98 -14.37
N PHE A 47 -9.97 -8.11 -14.44
CA PHE A 47 -8.58 -8.17 -14.87
C PHE A 47 -8.57 -8.06 -16.39
N GLY A 48 -7.90 -7.05 -16.93
CA GLY A 48 -7.71 -6.82 -18.37
C GLY A 48 -6.24 -6.88 -18.73
#